data_AF-A0AAW7SM54-F1
#
_entry.id   AF-A0AAW7SM54-F1
#
_cell.length_a   1.000
_cell.length_b   1.000
_cell.length_c   1.000
_cell.angle_alpha   90.00
_cell.angle_beta   90.00
_cell.angle_gamma   90.00
#
_symmetry.space_group_name_H-M   'P 1'
#
loop_
_entity.id
_entity.type
_entity.pdbx_description
1 polymer ?
#
loop_
_entity_poly.entity_id
_entity_poly.type
_entity_poly.pdbx_seq_one_letter_code
_entity_poly.pdbx_strand_id
1 'polypeptide(L)'
;MNKQKLSILQVIKRDGVSQKTGRPWAIHSAQCVLEQDVDGQKQLLVGTINLPDHLKAVEPGEYLADFGFFQSMEGRLEPRITSLVPFGMPVAKPKPAAGVGATA
;
A
#
# COMPACT_ATOMS: atom_id res chain seq x y z
N MET A 1 7.31 -1.98 -15.75
CA MET A 1 6.89 -1.88 -14.34
C MET A 1 6.46 -0.46 -14.07
N ASN A 2 5.17 -0.23 -13.83
CA ASN A 2 4.61 1.10 -13.51
C ASN A 2 4.66 1.29 -12.00
N LYS A 3 5.83 1.71 -11.50
CA LYS A 3 6.01 2.11 -10.10
C LYS A 3 5.56 3.55 -9.95
N GLN A 4 4.61 3.80 -9.07
CA GLN A 4 4.12 5.14 -8.81
C GLN A 4 4.19 5.46 -7.33
N LYS A 5 4.59 6.69 -7.02
CA LYS A 5 4.59 7.19 -5.65
C LYS A 5 3.15 7.31 -5.17
N LEU A 6 2.85 6.61 -4.09
CA LEU A 6 1.54 6.55 -3.46
C LEU A 6 1.71 6.88 -1.98
N SER A 7 1.00 7.92 -1.51
CA SER A 7 0.97 8.26 -0.09
C SER A 7 -0.30 7.69 0.52
N ILE A 8 -0.15 6.75 1.45
CA ILE A 8 -1.27 6.14 2.18
C ILE A 8 -1.54 7.00 3.41
N LEU A 9 -2.77 7.53 3.52
CA LEU A 9 -3.19 8.39 4.63
C LEU A 9 -3.76 7.59 5.79
N GLN A 10 -4.57 6.59 5.48
CA GLN A 10 -5.18 5.69 6.46
C GLN A 10 -5.65 4.40 5.80
N VAL A 11 -5.72 3.33 6.59
CA VAL A 11 -6.32 2.06 6.19
C VAL A 11 -7.59 1.85 6.99
N ILE A 12 -8.71 1.71 6.28
CA ILE A 12 -10.04 1.52 6.87
C ILE A 12 -10.41 0.05 6.70
N LYS A 13 -10.60 -0.65 7.81
CA LYS A 13 -11.15 -2.00 7.84
C LYS A 13 -12.67 -1.94 7.80
N ARG A 14 -13.27 -2.66 6.86
CA ARG A 14 -14.70 -2.94 6.81
C ARG A 14 -14.89 -4.44 6.87
N ASP A 15 -15.67 -4.91 7.83
CA ASP A 15 -15.99 -6.32 7.96
C ASP A 15 -17.48 -6.52 8.27
N GLY A 16 -17.95 -7.73 8.01
CA GLY A 16 -19.33 -8.11 8.23
C GLY A 16 -19.61 -9.54 7.81
N VAL A 17 -20.89 -9.91 7.78
CA VAL A 17 -21.36 -11.21 7.32
C VAL A 17 -22.17 -11.01 6.05
N SER A 18 -21.85 -11.77 5.00
CA SER A 18 -22.59 -11.70 3.74
C SER A 18 -24.00 -12.22 3.95
N GLN A 19 -25.01 -11.39 3.67
CA GLN A 19 -26.42 -11.82 3.76
C GLN A 19 -26.74 -12.92 2.74
N LYS A 20 -26.01 -12.98 1.61
CA LYS A 20 -26.25 -13.96 0.56
C LYS A 20 -25.66 -15.34 0.86
N THR A 21 -24.50 -15.39 1.51
CA THR A 21 -23.74 -16.65 1.69
C THR A 21 -23.52 -17.03 3.15
N GLY A 22 -23.86 -16.15 4.10
CA GLY A 22 -23.58 -16.33 5.53
C GLY A 22 -22.09 -16.29 5.89
N ARG A 23 -21.20 -16.03 4.93
CA ARG A 23 -19.75 -16.05 5.14
C ARG A 23 -19.26 -14.71 5.68
N PRO A 24 -18.35 -14.70 6.69
CA PRO A 24 -17.69 -13.49 7.12
C PRO A 24 -16.82 -12.94 5.99
N TRP A 25 -16.79 -11.61 5.85
CA TRP A 25 -15.93 -10.90 4.92
C TRP A 25 -15.23 -9.76 5.65
N ALA A 26 -14.01 -9.45 5.22
CA ALA A 26 -13.25 -8.31 5.68
C ALA A 26 -12.49 -7.70 4.50
N ILE A 27 -12.65 -6.40 4.28
CA ILE A 27 -12.00 -5.62 3.24
C ILE A 27 -11.21 -4.50 3.93
N HIS A 28 -9.95 -4.35 3.57
CA HIS A 28 -9.13 -3.25 4.03
C HIS A 28 -8.96 -2.27 2.86
N SER A 29 -9.50 -1.07 3.00
CA SER A 29 -9.43 -0.03 1.98
C SER A 29 -8.47 1.06 2.44
N ALA A 30 -7.40 1.29 1.68
CA ALA A 30 -6.49 2.40 1.91
C ALA A 30 -7.04 3.68 1.27
N GLN A 31 -7.03 4.78 2.02
CA GLN A 31 -7.15 6.12 1.45
C GLN A 31 -5.76 6.59 1.03
N CYS A 32 -5.64 6.96 -0.24
CA CYS A 32 -4.34 7.26 -0.84
C CYS A 32 -4.38 8.57 -1.62
N VAL A 33 -3.21 9.19 -1.68
CA VAL A 33 -2.89 10.30 -2.57
C VAL A 33 -1.88 9.82 -3.59
N LEU A 34 -2.18 10.06 -4.86
CA LEU A 34 -1.35 9.69 -6.00
C LEU A 34 -0.96 10.98 -6.74
N GLU A 35 0.34 11.20 -6.89
CA GLU A 35 0.85 12.24 -7.77
C GLU A 35 1.09 11.62 -9.15
N GLN A 36 0.50 12.20 -10.20
CA GLN A 36 0.77 11.79 -11.58
C GLN A 36 1.04 13.01 -12.45
N ASP A 37 1.89 12.82 -13.45
CA ASP A 37 2.09 13.81 -14.50
C ASP A 37 1.14 13.45 -15.66
N VAL A 38 0.23 14.36 -16.00
CA VAL A 38 -0.63 14.25 -17.20
C VAL A 38 -0.32 15.45 -18.07
N ASP A 39 0.18 15.20 -19.28
CA ASP A 39 0.48 16.24 -20.27
C ASP A 39 1.36 17.38 -19.72
N GLY A 40 2.34 17.06 -18.85
CA GLY A 40 3.26 18.02 -18.25
C GLY A 40 2.66 18.81 -17.08
N GLN A 41 1.44 18.48 -16.65
CA GLN A 41 0.83 19.01 -15.44
C GLN A 41 0.81 17.96 -14.33
N LYS A 42 1.35 18.33 -13.17
CA LYS A 42 1.25 17.52 -11.97
C LYS A 42 -0.18 17.56 -11.45
N GLN A 43 -0.86 16.43 -11.54
CA GLN A 43 -2.18 16.22 -10.97
C GLN A 43 -2.07 15.39 -9.70
N LEU A 44 -2.78 15.84 -8.67
CA LEU A 44 -2.87 15.16 -7.39
C LEU A 44 -4.25 14.49 -7.30
N LEU A 45 -4.26 13.17 -7.24
CA LEU A 45 -5.46 12.35 -7.17
C LEU A 45 -5.62 11.82 -5.76
N VAL A 46 -6.80 12.00 -5.18
CA VAL A 46 -7.16 11.42 -3.88
C VAL A 46 -8.21 10.36 -4.12
N GLY A 47 -7.97 9.15 -3.63
CA GLY A 47 -8.87 8.02 -3.88
C GLY A 47 -8.75 6.93 -2.82
N THR A 48 -9.61 5.92 -2.94
CA THR A 48 -9.56 4.74 -2.09
C THR A 48 -9.29 3.50 -2.90
N ILE A 49 -8.42 2.62 -2.41
CA ILE A 49 -8.10 1.35 -3.07
C ILE A 49 -8.16 0.19 -2.10
N ASN A 50 -8.69 -0.94 -2.58
CA ASN A 50 -8.77 -2.15 -1.78
C ASN A 50 -7.40 -2.84 -1.74
N LEU A 51 -6.88 -3.01 -0.53
CA LEU A 51 -5.64 -3.72 -0.29
C LEU A 51 -5.87 -5.23 -0.42
N PRO A 52 -4.92 -5.97 -1.03
CA PRO A 52 -4.91 -7.42 -0.95
C PRO A 52 -4.55 -7.89 0.46
N ASP A 53 -4.88 -9.15 0.77
CA ASP A 53 -4.74 -9.72 2.12
C ASP A 53 -3.32 -9.67 2.67
N HIS A 54 -2.30 -9.71 1.80
CA HIS A 54 -0.90 -9.59 2.19
C HIS A 54 -0.47 -8.16 2.55
N LEU A 55 -1.24 -7.14 2.16
CA LEU A 55 -0.95 -5.71 2.41
C LEU A 55 -1.91 -5.06 3.40
N LYS A 56 -2.82 -5.83 4.02
CA LYS A 56 -3.85 -5.30 4.93
C LYS A 56 -3.31 -4.61 6.19
N ALA A 57 -2.07 -4.91 6.58
CA ALA A 57 -1.38 -4.33 7.75
C ALA A 57 -0.39 -3.23 7.37
N VAL A 58 -0.56 -2.62 6.18
CA VAL A 58 0.27 -1.47 5.80
C VAL A 58 -0.08 -0.27 6.67
N GLU A 59 0.96 0.39 7.18
CA GLU A 59 0.81 1.61 7.96
C GLU A 59 0.68 2.83 7.02
N PRO A 60 0.10 3.94 7.50
CA PRO A 60 0.15 5.21 6.79
C PRO A 60 1.59 5.63 6.49
N GLY A 61 1.85 6.15 5.30
CA GLY A 61 3.19 6.55 4.88
C GLY A 61 3.33 6.72 3.37
N GLU A 62 4.56 7.04 2.94
CA GLU A 62 4.91 7.12 1.52
C GLU A 62 5.42 5.77 1.02
N TYR A 63 4.90 5.32 -0.12
CA TYR A 63 5.24 4.04 -0.72
C TYR A 63 5.45 4.20 -2.23
N LEU A 64 6.32 3.37 -2.79
CA LEU A 64 6.32 3.04 -4.22
C LEU A 64 5.39 1.85 -4.42
N ALA A 65 4.25 2.11 -5.07
CA ALA A 65 3.26 1.11 -5.41
C ALA A 65 3.53 0.55 -6.80
N ASP A 66 3.54 -0.78 -6.93
CA ASP A 66 3.42 -1.48 -8.20
C ASP A 66 1.94 -1.80 -8.43
N PHE A 67 1.42 -1.37 -9.58
CA PHE A 67 0.05 -1.66 -10.01
C PHE A 67 0.03 -2.77 -11.06
N GLY A 68 -0.87 -3.73 -10.88
CA GLY A 68 -1.21 -4.74 -11.87
C GLY A 68 -2.69 -4.64 -12.23
N PHE A 69 -3.06 -5.22 -13.37
CA PHE A 69 -4.46 -5.35 -13.77
C PHE A 69 -4.98 -6.73 -13.34
N PHE A 70 -6.17 -6.74 -12.77
CA PHE A 70 -6.88 -7.96 -12.39
C PHE A 70 -8.25 -8.01 -13.06
N GLN A 71 -8.73 -9.20 -13.36
CA GLN A 71 -10.09 -9.39 -13.83
C GLN A 71 -11.04 -9.46 -12.62
N SER A 72 -12.04 -8.58 -12.57
CA SER A 72 -13.10 -8.61 -11.56
C SER A 72 -14.05 -9.80 -11.81
N MET A 73 -14.90 -10.12 -10.83
CA MET A 73 -15.90 -11.19 -11.01
C MET A 73 -16.92 -10.89 -12.11
N GLU A 74 -17.07 -9.62 -12.48
CA GLU A 74 -17.93 -9.15 -13.58
C GLU A 74 -17.18 -9.11 -14.92
N GLY A 75 -15.93 -9.61 -14.96
CA GLY A 75 -15.10 -9.67 -16.15
C GLY A 75 -14.39 -8.36 -16.52
N ARG A 76 -14.42 -7.33 -15.66
CA ARG A 76 -13.80 -6.02 -15.92
C ARG A 76 -12.32 -6.02 -15.53
N LEU A 77 -11.48 -5.31 -16.28
CA LEU A 77 -10.09 -5.09 -15.89
C LEU A 77 -10.02 -3.94 -14.87
N GLU A 78 -9.56 -4.24 -13.66
CA GLU A 78 -9.42 -3.28 -12.57
C GLU A 78 -7.96 -3.21 -12.11
N PRO A 79 -7.43 -1.99 -11.88
CA PRO A 79 -6.10 -1.83 -11.32
C PRO A 79 -6.09 -2.21 -9.83
N ARG A 80 -5.11 -3.03 -9.44
CA ARG A 80 -4.89 -3.43 -8.05
C ARG A 80 -3.42 -3.29 -7.69
N ILE A 81 -3.14 -2.92 -6.44
CA ILE A 81 -1.79 -2.89 -5.90
C ILE A 81 -1.29 -4.33 -5.76
N THR A 82 -0.16 -4.65 -6.39
CA THR A 82 0.51 -5.94 -6.28
C THR A 82 1.61 -5.91 -5.22
N SER A 83 2.33 -4.79 -5.12
CA SER A 83 3.40 -4.57 -4.17
C SER A 83 3.44 -3.12 -3.67
N LEU A 84 3.83 -2.95 -2.41
CA LEU A 84 4.12 -1.65 -1.79
C LEU A 84 5.51 -1.71 -1.17
N VAL A 85 6.39 -0.81 -1.60
CA VAL A 85 7.72 -0.65 -1.03
C VAL A 85 7.76 0.69 -0.30
N PRO A 86 8.10 0.76 0.99
CA PRO A 86 8.23 2.03 1.69
C PRO A 86 9.20 2.96 0.94
N PHE A 87 8.76 4.19 0.69
CA PHE A 87 9.53 5.24 0.05
C PHE A 87 9.88 6.29 1.11
N GLY A 88 11.14 6.68 1.20
CA GLY A 88 11.56 7.74 2.13
C GLY A 88 11.70 7.33 3.60
N MET A 89 11.50 6.07 3.99
CA MET A 89 11.96 5.62 5.31
C MET A 89 13.50 5.65 5.32
N PRO A 90 14.16 6.38 6.23
CA PRO A 90 15.59 6.24 6.41
C PRO A 90 15.84 4.78 6.76
N VAL A 91 16.56 4.06 5.89
CA VAL A 91 17.10 2.76 6.22
C VAL A 91 17.82 2.96 7.55
N ALA A 92 17.30 2.38 8.62
CA ALA A 92 17.93 2.46 9.93
C ALA A 92 19.32 1.85 9.74
N LYS A 93 20.34 2.70 9.62
CA LYS A 93 21.73 2.25 9.59
C LYS A 93 21.92 1.46 10.89
N PRO A 94 22.29 0.17 10.83
CA PRO A 94 22.63 -0.54 12.04
C PRO A 94 23.72 0.26 12.74
N LYS A 95 23.46 0.67 13.98
CA LYS A 95 24.43 1.36 14.82
C LYS A 95 25.67 0.46 14.88
N PRO A 96 26.86 0.94 14.49
CA PRO A 96 28.08 0.14 14.58
C PRO A 96 28.21 -0.36 16.02
N ALA A 97 28.40 -1.67 16.17
CA ALA A 97 28.61 -2.32 17.45
C ALA A 97 29.70 -1.56 18.20
N ALA A 98 29.38 -1.03 19.38
CA ALA A 98 30.39 -0.54 20.30
C ALA A 98 31.20 -1.76 20.72
N GLY A 99 32.43 -1.85 20.19
CA GLY A 99 33.38 -2.86 20.59
C GLY A 99 33.61 -2.76 22.10
N VAL A 100 33.31 -3.84 22.82
CA VAL A 100 33.87 -4.05 24.14
C VAL A 100 35.27 -4.61 23.93
N GLY A 101 36.21 -3.68 23.76
CA GLY A 101 37.62 -3.97 23.94
C GLY A 101 37.93 -4.15 25.43
N ALA A 102 38.64 -5.23 25.71
CA ALA A 102 39.69 -5.38 26.73
C ALA A 102 39.49 -4.70 28.10
N THR A 103 39.38 -5.54 29.14
CA THR A 103 40.08 -5.27 30.40
C THR A 103 40.91 -6.51 30.75
N ALA A 104 42.20 -6.25 30.95
CA ALA A 104 43.20 -7.14 31.53
C ALA A 104 43.16 -7.04 33.05
#